data_AF-A0A924UVG2-F1
#
_entry.id   AF-A0A924UVG2-F1
#
_cell.length_a   1.000
_cell.length_b   1.000
_cell.length_c   1.000
_cell.angle_alpha   90.00
_cell.angle_beta   90.00
_cell.angle_gamma   90.00
#
_symmetry.space_group_name_H-M   'P 1'
#
loop_
_entity.id
_entity.type
_entity.pdbx_description
1 polymer ?
#
loop_
_entity_poly.entity_id
_entity_poly.type
_entity_poly.pdbx_seq_one_letter_code
_entity_poly.pdbx_strand_id
1 'polypeptide(L)'
;MKINIFKPLPFLLFFAFLVACSTKKDTFLARNSHALSTKYNILYNGKVGLDKGVQTLKSNDDDDFWQLLPPEKMQIVEDFTATTKPINADFELAETKATKAIQKHSMNIGGREKNSQIDEAYLMLGKARYYDQRFVPALDAFNYILYKYPNSSKIYEAKIWREKTNMRLGNDALVIKNISKLLEEHQVKKQVFADANALLAASFLNLEEKDSAVAKIKKAIAFTKVNQERARYRFVLGQLYQELGYKDSAVAAYQEVISMNRKAERKFVIQAHAKKAELFDYKIGDTISFVKTFNTLMQDRENRPYKDLIFHQMAVYHDKQNNRKTAMELYNASLKTNSKDSYLVASNYRNLGNMYFRNSEYPLAAKYYDSTLVKLNKKTREFGKIQKIRSNLDEVILYEALAKRNDSILNVVAMNPADRSSYYEKYITKLKEQDEVKRLLEEKNKVIQENTARNNLPSSIDPVSTQDPIRPNRKSTMTPPTVASINAQAGASTFYFYNFTTVAFGKLEFKKIWGDRALNGNWRLSSGNVSTVTADSLTLEKNGTKKESDIIIVAEQYTTDYYLKQLPTGQIELDSIIKERNFAYYQLGIIYKEKFKENDLAIAKLEQLLNNNPEEKLILPAMYNLY
;
A
#
# COMPACT_ATOMS: atom_id res chain seq x y z
N MET A 1 39.43 -71.54 -40.55
CA MET A 1 39.07 -70.12 -40.75
C MET A 1 37.86 -69.81 -39.86
N LYS A 2 38.05 -69.29 -38.63
CA LYS A 2 36.93 -68.93 -37.74
C LYS A 2 36.40 -67.56 -38.15
N ILE A 3 35.31 -67.55 -38.93
CA ILE A 3 34.70 -66.32 -39.42
C ILE A 3 34.07 -65.60 -38.22
N ASN A 4 34.61 -64.43 -37.86
CA ASN A 4 34.13 -63.57 -36.78
C ASN A 4 32.82 -62.86 -37.18
N ILE A 5 31.74 -63.62 -37.40
CA ILE A 5 30.41 -63.11 -37.82
C ILE A 5 29.77 -62.22 -36.73
N PHE A 6 30.22 -62.31 -35.48
CA PHE A 6 29.63 -61.59 -34.35
C PHE A 6 30.20 -60.18 -34.08
N LYS A 7 31.29 -59.76 -34.74
CA LYS A 7 31.87 -58.40 -34.54
C LYS A 7 31.00 -57.24 -35.06
N PRO A 8 30.33 -57.33 -36.24
CA PRO A 8 29.43 -56.27 -36.69
C PRO A 8 28.03 -56.32 -36.04
N LEU A 9 27.65 -57.41 -35.35
CA LEU A 9 26.33 -57.58 -34.75
C LEU A 9 25.90 -56.44 -33.79
N PRO A 10 26.74 -55.95 -32.86
CA PRO A 10 26.36 -54.81 -32.02
C PRO A 10 26.19 -53.50 -32.84
N PHE A 11 26.98 -53.32 -33.91
CA PHE A 11 26.85 -52.16 -34.80
C PHE A 11 25.57 -52.23 -35.65
N LEU A 12 25.20 -53.42 -36.11
CA LEU A 12 23.96 -53.69 -36.86
C LEU A 12 22.72 -53.55 -35.97
N LEU A 13 22.78 -54.04 -34.72
CA LEU A 13 21.74 -53.84 -33.71
C LEU A 13 21.58 -52.37 -33.35
N PHE A 14 22.68 -51.62 -33.23
CA PHE A 14 22.65 -50.18 -33.00
C PHE A 14 22.04 -49.41 -34.18
N PHE A 15 22.40 -49.75 -35.42
CA PHE A 15 21.78 -49.16 -36.62
C PHE A 15 20.29 -49.52 -36.74
N ALA A 16 19.91 -50.76 -36.44
CA ALA A 16 18.51 -51.18 -36.39
C ALA A 16 17.72 -50.41 -35.31
N PHE A 17 18.35 -50.14 -34.16
CA PHE A 17 17.78 -49.33 -33.09
C PHE A 17 17.58 -47.85 -33.50
N LEU A 18 18.54 -47.27 -34.21
CA LEU A 18 18.42 -45.90 -34.77
C LEU A 18 17.30 -45.81 -35.80
N VAL A 19 17.15 -46.81 -36.67
CA VAL A 19 16.07 -46.88 -37.67
C VAL A 19 14.70 -47.13 -37.02
N ALA A 20 14.66 -47.80 -35.86
CA ALA A 20 13.45 -48.02 -35.07
C ALA A 20 12.96 -46.76 -34.35
N CYS A 21 13.80 -45.73 -34.19
CA CYS A 21 13.45 -44.44 -33.58
C CYS A 21 13.17 -43.35 -34.62
N SER A 22 12.48 -43.69 -35.71
CA SER A 22 12.12 -42.74 -36.78
C SER A 22 10.68 -42.26 -36.66
N THR A 23 10.47 -40.94 -36.80
CA THR A 23 9.11 -40.35 -36.83
C THR A 23 8.32 -40.71 -38.09
N LYS A 24 8.98 -41.25 -39.12
CA LYS A 24 8.36 -41.62 -40.40
C LYS A 24 7.79 -43.05 -40.41
N LYS A 25 8.04 -43.85 -39.36
CA LYS A 25 7.61 -45.25 -39.28
C LYS A 25 6.55 -45.46 -38.21
N ASP A 26 5.40 -46.04 -38.57
CA ASP A 26 4.30 -46.35 -37.65
C ASP A 26 4.51 -47.70 -36.92
N THR A 27 5.62 -47.83 -36.19
CA THR A 27 5.86 -49.02 -35.35
C THR A 27 5.52 -48.73 -33.89
N PHE A 28 5.20 -49.77 -33.11
CA PHE A 28 4.93 -49.63 -31.67
C PHE A 28 6.13 -49.02 -30.92
N LEU A 29 7.34 -49.48 -31.24
CA LEU A 29 8.58 -48.98 -30.64
C LEU A 29 8.84 -47.51 -31.00
N ALA A 30 8.68 -47.12 -32.27
CA ALA A 30 8.85 -45.74 -32.70
C ALA A 30 7.85 -44.80 -31.99
N ARG A 31 6.56 -45.16 -32.01
CA ARG A 31 5.49 -44.38 -31.36
C ARG A 31 5.76 -44.17 -29.88
N ASN A 32 6.07 -45.24 -29.15
CA ASN A 32 6.31 -45.15 -27.72
C ASN A 32 7.61 -44.43 -27.38
N SER A 33 8.68 -44.65 -28.15
CA SER A 33 9.95 -43.94 -27.95
C SER A 33 9.78 -42.42 -28.13
N HIS A 34 9.13 -41.99 -29.22
CA HIS A 34 8.84 -40.57 -29.44
C HIS A 34 7.87 -40.00 -28.41
N ALA A 35 6.82 -40.73 -28.02
CA ALA A 35 5.88 -40.30 -26.99
C ALA A 35 6.55 -40.13 -25.62
N LEU A 36 7.36 -41.11 -25.18
CA LEU A 36 8.08 -41.05 -23.90
C LEU A 36 9.08 -39.89 -23.89
N SER A 37 9.87 -39.74 -24.95
CA SER A 37 10.81 -38.62 -25.10
C SER A 37 10.09 -37.27 -25.09
N THR A 38 8.96 -37.17 -25.78
CA THR A 38 8.12 -35.96 -25.80
C THR A 38 7.63 -35.63 -24.39
N LYS A 39 7.06 -36.61 -23.68
CA LYS A 39 6.44 -36.42 -22.37
C LYS A 39 7.46 -36.03 -21.29
N TYR A 40 8.49 -36.85 -21.09
CA TYR A 40 9.37 -36.76 -19.93
C TYR A 40 10.52 -35.77 -20.11
N ASN A 41 10.92 -35.48 -21.36
CA ASN A 41 11.99 -34.52 -21.62
C ASN A 41 11.41 -33.17 -22.04
N ILE A 42 10.63 -33.14 -23.12
CA ILE A 42 10.27 -31.87 -23.75
C ILE A 42 9.10 -31.21 -23.02
N LEU A 43 7.97 -31.91 -22.88
CA LEU A 43 6.77 -31.37 -22.24
C LEU A 43 6.98 -31.14 -20.75
N TYR A 44 7.70 -32.01 -20.04
CA TYR A 44 8.02 -31.76 -18.64
C TYR A 44 8.74 -30.41 -18.45
N ASN A 45 9.81 -30.17 -19.20
CA ASN A 45 10.57 -28.92 -19.11
C ASN A 45 9.74 -27.71 -19.59
N GLY A 46 8.94 -27.87 -20.64
CA GLY A 46 8.05 -26.80 -21.11
C GLY A 46 6.97 -26.45 -20.09
N LYS A 47 6.42 -27.47 -19.40
CA LYS A 47 5.44 -27.29 -18.33
C LYS A 47 6.04 -26.57 -17.13
N VAL A 48 7.28 -26.89 -16.74
CA VAL A 48 7.99 -26.16 -15.68
C VAL A 48 8.12 -24.67 -16.04
N GLY A 49 8.46 -24.35 -17.30
CA GLY A 49 8.45 -22.96 -17.77
C GLY A 49 7.06 -22.33 -17.68
N LEU A 50 6.03 -22.99 -18.22
CA LEU A 50 4.66 -22.47 -18.17
C LEU A 50 4.18 -22.22 -16.74
N ASP A 51 4.38 -23.19 -15.84
CA ASP A 51 3.93 -23.11 -14.45
C ASP A 51 4.67 -21.99 -13.70
N LYS A 52 5.99 -21.82 -13.92
CA LYS A 52 6.77 -20.70 -13.39
C LYS A 52 6.28 -19.35 -13.91
N GLY A 53 6.09 -19.21 -15.22
CA GLY A 53 5.60 -17.98 -15.82
C GLY A 53 4.22 -17.59 -15.27
N VAL A 54 3.30 -18.56 -15.16
CA VAL A 54 1.98 -18.34 -14.55
C VAL A 54 2.09 -17.97 -13.08
N GLN A 55 3.00 -18.59 -12.32
CA GLN A 55 3.23 -18.25 -10.92
C GLN A 55 3.77 -16.82 -10.77
N THR A 56 4.72 -16.41 -11.61
CA THR A 56 5.28 -15.05 -11.64
C THR A 56 4.21 -14.02 -11.97
N LEU A 57 3.34 -14.29 -12.95
CA LEU A 57 2.19 -13.42 -13.22
C LEU A 57 1.28 -13.32 -12.00
N LYS A 58 0.94 -14.45 -11.38
CA LYS A 58 0.07 -14.48 -10.19
C LYS A 58 0.70 -13.80 -8.97
N SER A 59 2.02 -13.75 -8.85
CA SER A 59 2.71 -13.07 -7.73
C SER A 59 2.87 -11.58 -7.96
N ASN A 60 3.02 -11.14 -9.21
CA ASN A 60 3.19 -9.72 -9.56
C ASN A 60 1.84 -8.99 -9.76
N ASP A 61 0.77 -9.74 -10.03
CA ASP A 61 -0.58 -9.22 -10.13
C ASP A 61 -1.18 -9.03 -8.73
N ASP A 62 -1.18 -7.78 -8.25
CA ASP A 62 -1.86 -7.40 -7.02
C ASP A 62 -3.37 -7.24 -7.30
N ASP A 63 -4.18 -8.08 -6.65
CA ASP A 63 -5.64 -8.01 -6.74
C ASP A 63 -6.13 -6.70 -6.08
N ASP A 64 -6.85 -5.85 -6.82
CA ASP A 64 -7.55 -4.69 -6.27
C ASP A 64 -8.90 -5.12 -5.67
N PHE A 65 -8.90 -5.40 -4.37
CA PHE A 65 -10.09 -5.83 -3.62
C PHE A 65 -11.14 -4.72 -3.42
N TRP A 66 -10.84 -3.48 -3.82
CA TRP A 66 -11.79 -2.37 -3.83
C TRP A 66 -12.67 -2.38 -5.08
N GLN A 67 -12.30 -3.16 -6.10
CA GLN A 67 -13.05 -3.39 -7.33
C GLN A 67 -13.54 -4.84 -7.41
N LEU A 68 -14.56 -5.09 -8.24
CA LEU A 68 -14.99 -6.45 -8.57
C LEU A 68 -13.83 -7.21 -9.23
N LEU A 69 -13.41 -8.31 -8.59
CA LEU A 69 -12.31 -9.11 -9.13
C LEU A 69 -12.79 -9.95 -10.33
N PRO A 70 -11.98 -10.10 -11.38
CA PRO A 70 -12.30 -11.01 -12.46
C PRO A 70 -12.23 -12.48 -11.97
N PRO A 71 -13.10 -13.38 -12.46
CA PRO A 71 -13.04 -14.80 -12.11
C PRO A 71 -11.66 -15.43 -12.41
N GLU A 72 -11.05 -15.09 -13.54
CA GLU A 72 -9.66 -15.47 -13.83
C GLU A 72 -8.69 -14.38 -13.40
N LYS A 73 -7.61 -14.77 -12.72
CA LYS A 73 -6.55 -13.84 -12.31
C LYS A 73 -5.59 -13.57 -13.47
N MET A 74 -5.81 -12.46 -14.17
CA MET A 74 -4.95 -12.00 -15.27
C MET A 74 -5.19 -10.51 -15.54
N GLN A 75 -4.19 -9.66 -15.33
CA GLN A 75 -4.19 -8.27 -15.81
C GLN A 75 -3.81 -8.20 -17.29
N ILE A 76 -4.57 -7.43 -18.06
CA ILE A 76 -4.29 -7.18 -19.48
C ILE A 76 -3.58 -5.83 -19.57
N VAL A 77 -2.48 -5.77 -20.32
CA VAL A 77 -1.85 -4.49 -20.64
C VAL A 77 -2.70 -3.82 -21.72
N GLU A 78 -3.23 -2.61 -21.45
CA GLU A 78 -4.13 -1.89 -22.37
C GLU A 78 -3.50 -1.61 -23.74
N ASP A 79 -2.17 -1.61 -23.81
CA ASP A 79 -1.42 -1.44 -25.06
C ASP A 79 -1.32 -2.78 -25.81
N PHE A 80 -2.39 -3.11 -26.55
CA PHE A 80 -2.47 -4.24 -27.48
C PHE A 80 -1.51 -4.05 -28.66
N THR A 81 -0.21 -3.99 -28.42
CA THR A 81 0.76 -4.19 -29.49
C THR A 81 0.71 -5.66 -29.86
N ALA A 82 0.30 -5.97 -31.09
CA ALA A 82 0.30 -7.31 -31.66
C ALA A 82 1.75 -7.80 -31.84
N THR A 83 2.45 -8.02 -30.74
CA THR A 83 3.81 -8.52 -30.72
C THR A 83 3.77 -10.01 -30.97
N THR A 84 4.55 -10.48 -31.94
CA THR A 84 4.65 -11.90 -32.26
C THR A 84 5.66 -12.62 -31.37
N LYS A 85 6.55 -11.86 -30.72
CA LYS A 85 7.66 -12.37 -29.91
C LYS A 85 7.25 -12.52 -28.44
N PRO A 86 7.78 -13.54 -27.75
CA PRO A 86 7.52 -13.70 -26.34
C PRO A 86 8.14 -12.57 -25.51
N ILE A 87 7.42 -12.11 -24.51
CA ILE A 87 7.87 -11.05 -23.61
C ILE A 87 8.49 -11.67 -22.35
N ASN A 88 7.93 -12.79 -21.89
CA ASN A 88 8.40 -13.49 -20.70
C ASN A 88 9.26 -14.72 -21.06
N ALA A 89 10.48 -14.80 -20.49
CA ALA A 89 11.42 -15.90 -20.73
C ALA A 89 10.89 -17.29 -20.33
N ASP A 90 10.04 -17.38 -19.30
CA ASP A 90 9.42 -18.64 -18.88
C ASP A 90 8.38 -19.13 -19.90
N PHE A 91 7.61 -18.20 -20.49
CA PHE A 91 6.67 -18.53 -21.57
C PHE A 91 7.39 -18.81 -22.89
N GLU A 92 8.50 -18.12 -23.18
CA GLU A 92 9.38 -18.45 -24.29
C GLU A 92 9.94 -19.87 -24.17
N LEU A 93 10.36 -20.27 -22.97
CA LEU A 93 10.81 -21.65 -22.72
C LEU A 93 9.68 -22.65 -23.00
N ALA A 94 8.48 -22.40 -22.50
CA ALA A 94 7.31 -23.25 -22.74
C ALA A 94 7.00 -23.38 -24.24
N GLU A 95 6.97 -22.26 -24.97
CA GLU A 95 6.75 -22.20 -26.41
C GLU A 95 7.85 -22.94 -27.19
N THR A 96 9.12 -22.72 -26.85
CA THR A 96 10.27 -23.36 -27.50
C THR A 96 10.20 -24.87 -27.33
N LYS A 97 9.89 -25.35 -26.12
CA LYS A 97 9.76 -26.79 -25.86
C LYS A 97 8.55 -27.37 -26.57
N ALA A 98 7.39 -26.74 -26.50
CA ALA A 98 6.20 -27.19 -27.21
C ALA A 98 6.44 -27.27 -28.73
N THR A 99 7.06 -26.25 -29.32
CA THR A 99 7.42 -26.21 -30.74
C THR A 99 8.43 -27.30 -31.09
N LYS A 100 9.43 -27.55 -30.23
CA LYS A 100 10.40 -28.64 -30.42
C LYS A 100 9.72 -30.02 -30.40
N ALA A 101 8.77 -30.24 -29.49
CA ALA A 101 7.99 -31.49 -29.45
C ALA A 101 7.23 -31.70 -30.77
N ILE A 102 6.52 -30.67 -31.23
CA ILE A 102 5.77 -30.70 -32.49
C ILE A 102 6.72 -30.97 -33.67
N GLN A 103 7.82 -30.23 -33.79
CA GLN A 103 8.71 -30.35 -34.95
C GLN A 103 9.51 -31.65 -35.01
N LYS A 104 9.95 -32.17 -33.86
CA LYS A 104 10.90 -33.30 -33.80
C LYS A 104 10.24 -34.64 -33.46
N HIS A 105 9.05 -34.62 -32.87
CA HIS A 105 8.37 -35.83 -32.41
C HIS A 105 6.96 -36.02 -32.96
N SER A 106 6.46 -35.09 -33.79
CA SER A 106 5.25 -35.35 -34.58
C SER A 106 5.51 -36.53 -35.53
N MET A 107 4.55 -37.44 -35.55
CA MET A 107 4.48 -38.64 -36.37
C MET A 107 3.19 -38.60 -37.18
N ASN A 108 3.07 -37.60 -38.05
CA ASN A 108 1.94 -37.47 -38.95
C ASN A 108 2.07 -38.46 -40.12
N ILE A 109 1.43 -39.63 -40.00
CA ILE A 109 1.52 -40.74 -40.95
C ILE A 109 0.12 -41.03 -41.47
N GLY A 110 -0.07 -40.90 -42.79
CA GLY A 110 -1.39 -41.07 -43.42
C GLY A 110 -2.41 -40.02 -42.97
N GLY A 111 -1.95 -38.80 -42.64
CA GLY A 111 -2.80 -37.70 -42.20
C GLY A 111 -3.29 -37.80 -40.75
N ARG A 112 -2.83 -38.81 -39.99
CA ARG A 112 -3.13 -38.98 -38.57
C ARG A 112 -1.85 -38.86 -37.75
N GLU A 113 -1.91 -38.07 -36.69
CA GLU A 113 -0.84 -38.03 -35.71
C GLU A 113 -0.82 -39.32 -34.89
N LYS A 114 0.35 -39.95 -34.80
CA LYS A 114 0.56 -41.23 -34.12
C LYS A 114 1.19 -41.07 -32.74
N ASN A 115 1.81 -39.93 -32.47
CA ASN A 115 2.32 -39.59 -31.15
C ASN A 115 1.21 -38.94 -30.30
N SER A 116 0.80 -39.64 -29.25
CA SER A 116 -0.28 -39.27 -28.34
C SER A 116 0.01 -38.06 -27.45
N GLN A 117 1.21 -37.46 -27.54
CA GLN A 117 1.62 -36.33 -26.70
C GLN A 117 1.64 -34.99 -27.47
N ILE A 118 1.39 -35.02 -28.79
CA ILE A 118 1.48 -33.80 -29.62
C ILE A 118 0.28 -32.86 -29.39
N ASP A 119 -0.89 -33.40 -29.06
CA ASP A 119 -2.03 -32.60 -28.62
C ASP A 119 -1.74 -31.82 -27.31
N GLU A 120 -1.06 -32.45 -26.36
CA GLU A 120 -0.57 -31.78 -25.14
C GLU A 120 0.47 -30.70 -25.46
N ALA A 121 1.33 -30.93 -26.46
CA ALA A 121 2.30 -29.94 -26.93
C ALA A 121 1.60 -28.69 -27.49
N TYR A 122 0.61 -28.85 -28.37
CA TYR A 122 -0.17 -27.73 -28.89
C TYR A 122 -0.97 -27.02 -27.80
N LEU A 123 -1.53 -27.76 -26.82
CA LEU A 123 -2.25 -27.15 -25.70
C LEU A 123 -1.33 -26.27 -24.85
N MET A 124 -0.11 -26.75 -24.58
CA MET A 124 0.92 -25.97 -23.88
C MET A 124 1.34 -24.74 -24.69
N LEU A 125 1.52 -24.88 -26.00
CA LEU A 125 1.86 -23.77 -26.90
C LEU A 125 0.80 -22.67 -26.85
N GLY A 126 -0.47 -23.03 -26.96
CA GLY A 126 -1.58 -22.08 -26.90
C GLY A 126 -1.66 -21.39 -25.53
N LYS A 127 -1.49 -22.13 -24.44
CA LYS A 127 -1.50 -21.56 -23.07
C LYS A 127 -0.33 -20.59 -22.86
N ALA A 128 0.88 -20.95 -23.29
CA ALA A 128 2.04 -20.08 -23.18
C ALA A 128 1.80 -18.74 -23.89
N ARG A 129 1.31 -18.80 -25.14
CA ARG A 129 0.96 -17.60 -25.91
C ARG A 129 -0.19 -16.80 -25.29
N TYR A 130 -1.20 -17.47 -24.74
CA TYR A 130 -2.32 -16.82 -24.06
C TYR A 130 -1.85 -16.01 -22.85
N TYR A 131 -1.07 -16.62 -21.95
CA TYR A 131 -0.59 -15.93 -20.74
C TYR A 131 0.43 -14.84 -21.05
N ASP A 132 1.14 -14.98 -22.15
CA ASP A 132 2.02 -13.96 -22.72
C ASP A 132 1.25 -12.92 -23.55
N GLN A 133 -0.09 -12.91 -23.46
CA GLN A 133 -1.03 -11.96 -24.06
C GLN A 133 -1.06 -11.93 -25.61
N ARG A 134 -0.47 -12.94 -26.25
CA ARG A 134 -0.49 -13.14 -27.70
C ARG A 134 -1.72 -13.95 -28.10
N PHE A 135 -2.89 -13.31 -28.01
CA PHE A 135 -4.19 -13.96 -28.18
C PHE A 135 -4.41 -14.54 -29.58
N VAL A 136 -4.06 -13.84 -30.67
CA VAL A 136 -4.22 -14.39 -32.04
C VAL A 136 -3.34 -15.64 -32.26
N PRO A 137 -2.02 -15.63 -31.96
CA PRO A 137 -1.20 -16.84 -32.03
C PRO A 137 -1.64 -17.98 -31.10
N ALA A 138 -2.25 -17.67 -29.95
CA ALA A 138 -2.83 -18.66 -29.05
C ALA A 138 -4.06 -19.32 -29.68
N LEU A 139 -4.93 -18.52 -30.31
CA LEU A 139 -6.13 -18.97 -31.00
C LEU A 139 -5.79 -19.97 -32.10
N ASP A 140 -4.75 -19.69 -32.90
CA ASP A 140 -4.26 -20.59 -33.94
C ASP A 140 -3.83 -21.94 -33.39
N ALA A 141 -3.08 -21.95 -32.28
CA ALA A 141 -2.63 -23.18 -31.64
C ALA A 141 -3.82 -24.02 -31.15
N PHE A 142 -4.83 -23.40 -30.53
CA PHE A 142 -6.03 -24.11 -30.08
C PHE A 142 -6.88 -24.62 -31.24
N ASN A 143 -7.08 -23.82 -32.29
CA ASN A 143 -7.80 -24.24 -33.49
C ASN A 143 -7.12 -25.43 -34.18
N TYR A 144 -5.79 -25.46 -34.19
CA TYR A 144 -5.03 -26.60 -34.72
C TYR A 144 -5.33 -27.89 -33.96
N ILE A 145 -5.43 -27.84 -32.62
CA ILE A 145 -5.83 -28.99 -31.79
C ILE A 145 -7.22 -29.47 -32.21
N LEU A 146 -8.18 -28.56 -32.28
CA LEU A 146 -9.58 -28.90 -32.57
C LEU A 146 -9.75 -29.49 -33.97
N TYR A 147 -8.94 -29.05 -34.94
CA TYR A 147 -8.99 -29.52 -36.31
C TYR A 147 -8.25 -30.85 -36.51
N LYS A 148 -7.02 -30.98 -36.01
CA LYS A 148 -6.17 -32.16 -36.25
C LYS A 148 -6.34 -33.28 -35.21
N TYR A 149 -6.86 -32.96 -34.02
CA TYR A 149 -6.93 -33.89 -32.88
C TYR A 149 -8.34 -33.98 -32.27
N PRO A 150 -9.39 -34.27 -33.07
CA PRO A 150 -10.78 -34.30 -32.57
C PRO A 150 -11.01 -35.34 -31.46
N ASN A 151 -10.21 -36.42 -31.43
CA ASN A 151 -10.30 -37.50 -30.45
C ASN A 151 -9.37 -37.29 -29.23
N SER A 152 -8.78 -36.11 -29.07
CA SER A 152 -7.89 -35.82 -27.94
C SER A 152 -8.65 -35.94 -26.61
N SER A 153 -8.00 -36.55 -25.61
CA SER A 153 -8.52 -36.57 -24.23
C SER A 153 -8.62 -35.17 -23.59
N LYS A 154 -8.05 -34.16 -24.24
CA LYS A 154 -8.00 -32.74 -23.86
C LYS A 154 -8.88 -31.85 -24.72
N ILE A 155 -9.72 -32.42 -25.60
CA ILE A 155 -10.50 -31.65 -26.57
C ILE A 155 -11.38 -30.56 -25.92
N TYR A 156 -12.05 -30.87 -24.80
CA TYR A 156 -12.89 -29.89 -24.11
C TYR A 156 -12.07 -28.81 -23.40
N GLU A 157 -10.90 -29.16 -22.89
CA GLU A 157 -9.96 -28.19 -22.34
C GLU A 157 -9.50 -27.23 -23.45
N ALA A 158 -9.12 -27.75 -24.62
CA ALA A 158 -8.76 -26.93 -25.78
C ALA A 158 -9.91 -26.02 -26.26
N LYS A 159 -11.17 -26.51 -26.25
CA LYS A 159 -12.35 -25.69 -26.56
C LYS A 159 -12.50 -24.52 -25.58
N ILE A 160 -12.38 -24.77 -24.26
CA ILE A 160 -12.45 -23.70 -23.25
C ILE A 160 -11.32 -22.69 -23.45
N TRP A 161 -10.09 -23.15 -23.68
CA TRP A 161 -8.96 -22.25 -23.91
C TRP A 161 -9.11 -21.41 -25.18
N ARG A 162 -9.64 -21.98 -26.27
CA ARG A 162 -10.02 -21.21 -27.46
C ARG A 162 -11.01 -20.10 -27.10
N GLU A 163 -12.03 -20.43 -26.33
CA GLU A 163 -13.06 -19.45 -25.95
C GLU A 163 -12.56 -18.41 -24.93
N LYS A 164 -11.64 -18.76 -24.03
CA LYS A 164 -10.92 -17.78 -23.21
C LYS A 164 -10.23 -16.75 -24.10
N THR A 165 -9.56 -17.21 -25.16
CA THR A 165 -8.92 -16.32 -26.12
C THR A 165 -9.94 -15.45 -26.87
N ASN A 166 -11.07 -16.02 -27.31
CA ASN A 166 -12.14 -15.24 -27.95
C ASN A 166 -12.71 -14.15 -27.01
N MET A 167 -12.91 -14.46 -25.73
CA MET A 167 -13.34 -13.49 -24.72
C MET A 167 -12.34 -12.35 -24.60
N ARG A 168 -11.03 -12.64 -24.58
CA ARG A 168 -9.97 -11.60 -24.54
C ARG A 168 -9.91 -10.76 -25.82
N LEU A 169 -10.41 -11.28 -26.93
CA LEU A 169 -10.56 -10.56 -28.20
C LEU A 169 -11.91 -9.81 -28.31
N GLY A 170 -12.71 -9.76 -27.23
CA GLY A 170 -13.99 -9.03 -27.20
C GLY A 170 -15.18 -9.80 -27.77
N ASN A 171 -15.05 -11.11 -28.02
CA ASN A 171 -16.11 -11.93 -28.61
C ASN A 171 -17.00 -12.62 -27.57
N ASP A 172 -17.41 -11.92 -26.51
CA ASP A 172 -18.13 -12.49 -25.35
C ASP A 172 -19.44 -13.20 -25.72
N ALA A 173 -20.25 -12.63 -26.61
CA ALA A 173 -21.51 -13.24 -27.04
C ALA A 173 -21.29 -14.60 -27.75
N LEU A 174 -20.23 -14.71 -28.56
CA LEU A 174 -19.84 -15.95 -29.23
C LEU A 174 -19.39 -17.00 -28.20
N VAL A 175 -18.60 -16.58 -27.20
CA VAL A 175 -18.13 -17.43 -26.12
C VAL A 175 -19.31 -18.01 -25.34
N ILE A 176 -20.29 -17.16 -24.98
CA ILE A 176 -21.49 -17.58 -24.25
C ILE A 176 -22.25 -18.65 -25.04
N LYS A 177 -22.48 -18.41 -26.34
CA LYS A 177 -23.14 -19.38 -27.23
C LYS A 177 -22.39 -20.71 -27.31
N ASN A 178 -21.08 -20.66 -27.59
CA ASN A 178 -20.26 -21.84 -27.81
C ASN A 178 -20.11 -22.69 -26.54
N ILE A 179 -19.87 -22.05 -25.39
CA ILE A 179 -19.69 -22.76 -24.12
C ILE A 179 -21.02 -23.28 -23.58
N SER A 180 -22.12 -22.54 -23.73
CA SER A 180 -23.44 -23.06 -23.33
C SER A 180 -23.81 -24.30 -24.13
N LYS A 181 -23.68 -24.25 -25.46
CA LYS A 181 -23.87 -25.40 -26.34
C LYS A 181 -22.97 -26.59 -25.97
N LEU A 182 -21.70 -26.33 -25.67
CA LEU A 182 -20.77 -27.38 -25.23
C LEU A 182 -21.26 -28.10 -23.97
N LEU A 183 -21.76 -27.35 -22.98
CA LEU A 183 -22.23 -27.90 -21.71
C LEU A 183 -23.60 -28.59 -21.82
N GLU A 184 -24.42 -28.22 -22.80
CA GLU A 184 -25.70 -28.88 -23.10
C GLU A 184 -25.50 -30.21 -23.80
N GLU A 185 -24.60 -30.26 -24.79
CA GLU A 185 -24.43 -31.44 -25.65
C GLU A 185 -23.49 -32.50 -25.04
N HIS A 186 -22.62 -32.13 -24.10
CA HIS A 186 -21.56 -33.02 -23.64
C HIS A 186 -21.38 -33.01 -22.12
N GLN A 187 -21.24 -34.21 -21.57
CA GLN A 187 -20.79 -34.38 -20.19
C GLN A 187 -19.26 -34.21 -20.10
N VAL A 188 -18.81 -33.20 -19.36
CA VAL A 188 -17.38 -32.90 -19.19
C VAL A 188 -16.90 -33.21 -17.77
N LYS A 189 -15.58 -33.33 -17.60
CA LYS A 189 -14.95 -33.53 -16.27
C LYS A 189 -15.26 -32.35 -15.35
N LYS A 190 -15.39 -32.60 -14.03
CA LYS A 190 -15.77 -31.57 -13.04
C LYS A 190 -14.96 -30.26 -13.13
N GLN A 191 -13.63 -30.33 -13.26
CA GLN A 191 -12.80 -29.12 -13.40
C GLN A 191 -13.08 -28.37 -14.71
N VAL A 192 -13.22 -29.10 -15.82
CA VAL A 192 -13.56 -28.53 -17.13
C VAL A 192 -14.94 -27.85 -17.08
N PHE A 193 -15.90 -28.45 -16.38
CA PHE A 193 -17.21 -27.84 -16.12
C PHE A 193 -17.08 -26.53 -15.32
N ALA A 194 -16.22 -26.53 -14.29
CA ALA A 194 -15.98 -25.35 -13.48
C ALA A 194 -15.31 -24.23 -14.29
N ASP A 195 -14.27 -24.53 -15.06
CA ASP A 195 -13.56 -23.59 -15.92
C ASP A 195 -14.49 -22.98 -16.98
N ALA A 196 -15.37 -23.79 -17.58
CA ALA A 196 -16.38 -23.35 -18.54
C ALA A 196 -17.38 -22.37 -17.90
N ASN A 197 -17.86 -22.67 -16.69
CA ASN A 197 -18.79 -21.77 -15.98
C ASN A 197 -18.10 -20.51 -15.46
N ALA A 198 -16.82 -20.57 -15.08
CA ALA A 198 -16.03 -19.38 -14.73
C ALA A 198 -15.80 -18.47 -15.95
N LEU A 199 -15.57 -19.06 -17.12
CA LEU A 199 -15.50 -18.34 -18.39
C LEU A 199 -16.84 -17.69 -18.75
N LEU A 200 -17.94 -18.43 -18.65
CA LEU A 200 -19.29 -17.85 -18.84
C LEU A 200 -19.54 -16.69 -17.87
N ALA A 201 -19.21 -16.85 -16.59
CA ALA A 201 -19.35 -15.78 -15.61
C ALA A 201 -18.55 -14.54 -16.01
N ALA A 202 -17.29 -14.71 -16.42
CA ALA A 202 -16.46 -13.61 -16.89
C ALA A 202 -17.06 -12.92 -18.13
N SER A 203 -17.55 -13.67 -19.11
CA SER A 203 -18.18 -13.09 -20.31
C SER A 203 -19.48 -12.35 -20.02
N PHE A 204 -20.31 -12.87 -19.10
CA PHE A 204 -21.50 -12.13 -18.67
C PHE A 204 -21.14 -10.83 -17.94
N LEU A 205 -20.06 -10.81 -17.14
CA LEU A 205 -19.59 -9.57 -16.51
C LEU A 205 -19.10 -8.55 -17.52
N ASN A 206 -18.41 -8.96 -18.58
CA ASN A 206 -18.00 -8.07 -19.67
C ASN A 206 -19.20 -7.46 -20.42
N LEU A 207 -20.34 -8.15 -20.44
CA LEU A 207 -21.61 -7.67 -21.00
C LEU A 207 -22.51 -6.97 -19.96
N GLU A 208 -22.00 -6.70 -18.76
CA GLU A 208 -22.73 -6.09 -17.63
C GLU A 208 -23.94 -6.90 -17.12
N GLU A 209 -24.07 -8.17 -17.50
CA GLU A 209 -25.14 -9.09 -17.09
C GLU A 209 -24.82 -9.79 -15.75
N LYS A 210 -24.85 -9.03 -14.65
CA LYS A 210 -24.42 -9.51 -13.32
C LYS A 210 -25.23 -10.71 -12.79
N ASP A 211 -26.54 -10.76 -13.03
CA ASP A 211 -27.39 -11.87 -12.57
C ASP A 211 -27.02 -13.20 -13.26
N SER A 212 -26.79 -13.16 -14.57
CA SER A 212 -26.28 -14.29 -15.35
C SER A 212 -24.93 -14.74 -14.81
N ALA A 213 -24.02 -13.80 -14.53
CA ALA A 213 -22.71 -14.10 -13.96
C ALA A 213 -22.80 -14.81 -12.59
N VAL A 214 -23.70 -14.35 -11.70
CA VAL A 214 -23.97 -15.00 -10.40
C VAL A 214 -24.39 -16.47 -10.59
N ALA A 215 -25.30 -16.74 -11.53
CA ALA A 215 -25.76 -18.10 -11.78
C ALA A 215 -24.62 -19.03 -12.24
N LYS A 216 -23.73 -18.53 -13.11
CA LYS A 216 -22.60 -19.31 -13.63
C LYS A 216 -21.47 -19.45 -12.61
N ILE A 217 -21.11 -18.41 -11.85
CA ILE A 217 -20.03 -18.50 -10.86
C ILE A 217 -20.37 -19.47 -9.73
N LYS A 218 -21.65 -19.58 -9.33
CA LYS A 218 -22.13 -20.61 -8.37
C LYS A 218 -21.86 -22.03 -8.86
N LYS A 219 -22.08 -22.29 -10.15
CA LYS A 219 -21.72 -23.57 -10.77
C LYS A 219 -20.20 -23.77 -10.77
N ALA A 220 -19.40 -22.74 -11.07
CA ALA A 220 -17.94 -22.85 -11.00
C ALA A 220 -17.44 -23.24 -9.60
N ILE A 221 -17.97 -22.61 -8.54
CA ILE A 221 -17.64 -22.89 -7.13
C ILE A 221 -17.93 -24.35 -6.77
N ALA A 222 -19.09 -24.87 -7.18
CA ALA A 222 -19.54 -26.22 -6.83
C ALA A 222 -18.67 -27.33 -7.43
N PHE A 223 -18.09 -27.10 -8.62
CA PHE A 223 -17.41 -28.14 -9.38
C PHE A 223 -15.88 -27.99 -9.46
N THR A 224 -15.31 -26.82 -9.13
CA THR A 224 -13.85 -26.65 -9.11
C THR A 224 -13.22 -27.56 -8.06
N LYS A 225 -12.07 -28.16 -8.42
CA LYS A 225 -11.23 -28.96 -7.52
C LYS A 225 -10.10 -28.13 -6.90
N VAL A 226 -9.83 -26.93 -7.41
CA VAL A 226 -8.73 -26.07 -6.99
C VAL A 226 -9.22 -25.14 -5.88
N ASN A 227 -8.57 -25.19 -4.71
CA ASN A 227 -9.02 -24.39 -3.57
C ASN A 227 -8.81 -22.88 -3.80
N GLN A 228 -7.74 -22.49 -4.49
CA GLN A 228 -7.45 -21.09 -4.82
C GLN A 228 -8.53 -20.49 -5.71
N GLU A 229 -8.97 -21.23 -6.74
CA GLU A 229 -10.10 -20.84 -7.59
C GLU A 229 -11.39 -20.75 -6.78
N ARG A 230 -11.67 -21.75 -5.94
CA ARG A 230 -12.88 -21.75 -5.10
C ARG A 230 -12.93 -20.53 -4.18
N ALA A 231 -11.81 -20.15 -3.57
CA ALA A 231 -11.71 -18.96 -2.73
C ALA A 231 -11.97 -17.69 -3.53
N ARG A 232 -11.34 -17.54 -4.70
CA ARG A 232 -11.55 -16.40 -5.60
C ARG A 232 -13.00 -16.31 -6.06
N TYR A 233 -13.59 -17.39 -6.55
CA TYR A 233 -14.97 -17.41 -7.04
C TYR A 233 -15.99 -17.08 -5.95
N ARG A 234 -15.79 -17.59 -4.73
CA ARG A 234 -16.64 -17.23 -3.58
C ARG A 234 -16.51 -15.75 -3.20
N PHE A 235 -15.29 -15.22 -3.24
CA PHE A 235 -15.06 -13.80 -3.00
C PHE A 235 -15.76 -12.94 -4.05
N VAL A 236 -15.59 -13.27 -5.34
CA VAL A 236 -16.28 -12.60 -6.46
C VAL A 236 -17.79 -12.70 -6.32
N LEU A 237 -18.33 -13.86 -5.92
CA LEU A 237 -19.76 -14.01 -5.66
C LEU A 237 -20.24 -13.06 -4.54
N GLY A 238 -19.45 -12.87 -3.48
CA GLY A 238 -19.73 -11.90 -2.42
C GLY A 238 -19.74 -10.46 -2.95
N GLN A 239 -18.80 -10.10 -3.81
CA GLN A 239 -18.74 -8.78 -4.44
C GLN A 239 -19.96 -8.54 -5.35
N LEU A 240 -20.35 -9.53 -6.16
CA LEU A 240 -21.52 -9.43 -7.02
C LEU A 240 -22.81 -9.25 -6.20
N TYR A 241 -22.99 -10.02 -5.13
CA TYR A 241 -24.14 -9.83 -4.24
C TYR A 241 -24.13 -8.45 -3.58
N GLN A 242 -22.96 -7.93 -3.21
CA GLN A 242 -22.83 -6.58 -2.65
C GLN A 242 -23.22 -5.50 -3.66
N GLU A 243 -22.77 -5.60 -4.91
CA GLU A 243 -23.14 -4.67 -5.99
C GLU A 243 -24.62 -4.74 -6.37
N LEU A 244 -25.23 -5.93 -6.28
CA LEU A 244 -26.66 -6.13 -6.51
C LEU A 244 -27.53 -5.74 -5.31
N GLY A 245 -26.94 -5.33 -4.19
CA GLY A 245 -27.65 -4.94 -2.96
C GLY A 245 -28.12 -6.11 -2.08
N TYR A 246 -27.77 -7.35 -2.40
CA TYR A 246 -28.11 -8.54 -1.63
C TYR A 246 -27.15 -8.75 -0.44
N LYS A 247 -27.31 -7.91 0.59
CA LYS A 247 -26.42 -7.84 1.77
C LYS A 247 -26.21 -9.19 2.46
N ASP A 248 -27.27 -9.92 2.79
CA ASP A 248 -27.18 -11.19 3.53
C ASP A 248 -26.45 -12.27 2.70
N SER A 249 -26.76 -12.34 1.41
CA SER A 249 -26.10 -13.24 0.46
C SER A 249 -24.62 -12.91 0.31
N ALA A 250 -24.25 -11.62 0.29
CA ALA A 250 -22.86 -11.18 0.25
C ALA A 250 -22.10 -11.62 1.53
N VAL A 251 -22.68 -11.37 2.70
CA VAL A 251 -22.12 -11.78 4.00
C VAL A 251 -21.92 -13.29 4.06
N ALA A 252 -22.89 -14.08 3.58
CA ALA A 252 -22.79 -15.53 3.52
C ALA A 252 -21.66 -16.00 2.59
N ALA A 253 -21.55 -15.42 1.38
CA ALA A 253 -20.49 -15.75 0.43
C ALA A 253 -19.09 -15.43 0.98
N TYR A 254 -18.91 -14.28 1.63
CA TYR A 254 -17.65 -13.94 2.30
C TYR A 254 -17.36 -14.87 3.49
N GLN A 255 -18.38 -15.28 4.25
CA GLN A 255 -18.23 -16.26 5.32
C GLN A 255 -17.78 -17.63 4.78
N GLU A 256 -18.23 -18.02 3.59
CA GLU A 256 -17.75 -19.23 2.92
C GLU A 256 -16.27 -19.16 2.51
N VAL A 257 -15.71 -17.97 2.27
CA VAL A 257 -14.26 -17.79 2.06
C VAL A 257 -13.52 -17.97 3.38
N ILE A 258 -14.00 -17.34 4.46
CA ILE A 258 -13.39 -17.42 5.80
C ILE A 258 -13.37 -18.88 6.29
N SER A 259 -14.46 -19.62 6.09
CA SER A 259 -14.58 -21.02 6.52
C SER A 259 -13.66 -22.00 5.75
N MET A 260 -13.02 -21.55 4.68
CA MET A 260 -11.99 -22.35 3.99
C MET A 260 -10.69 -22.46 4.80
N ASN A 261 -10.50 -21.62 5.83
CA ASN A 261 -9.30 -21.61 6.66
C ASN A 261 -8.03 -21.61 5.78
N ARG A 262 -7.08 -22.52 6.04
CA ARG A 262 -5.82 -22.66 5.30
C ARG A 262 -5.98 -23.13 3.84
N LYS A 263 -7.19 -23.50 3.39
CA LYS A 263 -7.44 -23.84 1.97
C LYS A 263 -7.55 -22.58 1.10
N ALA A 264 -7.90 -21.44 1.67
CA ALA A 264 -7.88 -20.15 0.98
C ALA A 264 -6.55 -19.43 1.25
N GLU A 265 -6.07 -18.65 0.27
CA GLU A 265 -4.94 -17.75 0.51
C GLU A 265 -5.33 -16.72 1.58
N ARG A 266 -4.38 -16.40 2.48
CA ARG A 266 -4.67 -15.57 3.66
C ARG A 266 -5.25 -14.21 3.31
N LYS A 267 -4.80 -13.60 2.20
CA LYS A 267 -5.34 -12.33 1.68
C LYS A 267 -6.85 -12.37 1.47
N PHE A 268 -7.39 -13.45 0.88
CA PHE A 268 -8.83 -13.56 0.63
C PHE A 268 -9.61 -13.71 1.93
N VAL A 269 -9.05 -14.40 2.93
CA VAL A 269 -9.68 -14.54 4.25
C VAL A 269 -9.77 -13.17 4.95
N ILE A 270 -8.69 -12.39 4.96
CA ILE A 270 -8.69 -11.07 5.60
C ILE A 270 -9.55 -10.06 4.85
N GLN A 271 -9.51 -10.09 3.51
CA GLN A 271 -10.38 -9.27 2.68
C GLN A 271 -11.86 -9.64 2.87
N ALA A 272 -12.19 -10.93 3.03
CA ALA A 272 -13.55 -11.36 3.32
C ALA A 272 -14.02 -10.86 4.71
N HIS A 273 -13.15 -10.87 5.73
CA HIS A 273 -13.45 -10.24 7.01
C HIS A 273 -13.69 -8.72 6.87
N ALA A 274 -12.87 -8.03 6.07
CA ALA A 274 -13.02 -6.61 5.80
C ALA A 274 -14.35 -6.31 5.09
N LYS A 275 -14.70 -7.06 4.04
CA LYS A 275 -15.99 -6.90 3.34
C LYS A 275 -17.19 -7.20 4.22
N LYS A 276 -17.12 -8.20 5.09
CA LYS A 276 -18.15 -8.42 6.11
C LYS A 276 -18.27 -7.24 7.10
N ALA A 277 -17.17 -6.59 7.45
CA ALA A 277 -17.19 -5.42 8.33
C ALA A 277 -17.82 -4.20 7.65
N GLU A 278 -17.56 -3.98 6.36
CA GLU A 278 -18.25 -2.95 5.56
C GLU A 278 -19.77 -3.17 5.56
N LEU A 279 -20.21 -4.43 5.58
CA LEU A 279 -21.62 -4.84 5.63
C LEU A 279 -22.17 -5.04 7.05
N PHE A 280 -21.44 -4.65 8.10
CA PHE A 280 -21.92 -4.82 9.47
C PHE A 280 -23.21 -4.02 9.71
N ASP A 281 -24.17 -4.62 10.42
CA ASP A 281 -25.38 -3.93 10.83
C ASP A 281 -25.21 -3.30 12.21
N TYR A 282 -25.13 -1.97 12.26
CA TYR A 282 -24.90 -1.25 13.51
C TYR A 282 -26.13 -1.20 14.44
N LYS A 283 -27.32 -1.59 13.96
CA LYS A 283 -28.55 -1.59 14.78
C LYS A 283 -28.79 -2.92 15.49
N ILE A 284 -28.56 -4.03 14.78
CA ILE A 284 -28.88 -5.38 15.28
C ILE A 284 -27.66 -6.30 15.38
N GLY A 285 -26.51 -5.90 14.84
CA GLY A 285 -25.32 -6.74 14.80
C GLY A 285 -24.68 -6.94 16.17
N ASP A 286 -24.11 -8.12 16.39
CA ASP A 286 -23.36 -8.45 17.60
C ASP A 286 -22.01 -7.73 17.61
N THR A 287 -21.97 -6.59 18.31
CA THR A 287 -20.80 -5.74 18.51
C THR A 287 -19.70 -6.42 19.32
N ILE A 288 -20.04 -7.32 20.25
CA ILE A 288 -19.06 -8.06 21.07
C ILE A 288 -18.32 -9.07 20.18
N SER A 289 -19.05 -9.84 19.36
CA SER A 289 -18.48 -10.78 18.40
C SER A 289 -17.62 -10.07 17.36
N PHE A 290 -18.04 -8.91 16.86
CA PHE A 290 -17.27 -8.11 15.93
C PHE A 290 -15.90 -7.73 16.50
N VAL A 291 -15.89 -7.09 17.67
CA VAL A 291 -14.66 -6.63 18.33
C VAL A 291 -13.77 -7.81 18.71
N LYS A 292 -14.33 -8.90 19.24
CA LYS A 292 -13.58 -10.13 19.55
C LYS A 292 -12.90 -10.70 18.30
N THR A 293 -13.62 -10.75 17.17
CA THR A 293 -13.09 -11.26 15.91
C THR A 293 -11.92 -10.42 15.43
N PHE A 294 -12.06 -9.10 15.35
CA PHE A 294 -11.00 -8.22 14.86
C PHE A 294 -9.79 -8.16 15.81
N ASN A 295 -9.99 -8.20 17.13
CA ASN A 295 -8.89 -8.33 18.10
C ASN A 295 -8.10 -9.63 17.88
N THR A 296 -8.81 -10.75 17.63
CA THR A 296 -8.17 -12.03 17.31
C THR A 296 -7.34 -11.91 16.02
N LEU A 297 -7.90 -11.28 14.97
CA LEU A 297 -7.18 -11.05 13.71
C LEU A 297 -5.94 -10.18 13.91
N MET A 298 -5.98 -9.16 14.77
CA MET A 298 -4.83 -8.29 15.06
C MET A 298 -3.69 -9.00 15.80
N GLN A 299 -4.02 -9.95 16.67
CA GLN A 299 -3.06 -10.70 17.47
C GLN A 299 -2.38 -11.83 16.68
N ASP A 300 -3.05 -12.36 15.66
CA ASP A 300 -2.51 -13.42 14.81
C ASP A 300 -1.23 -12.96 14.07
N ARG A 301 -0.17 -13.75 14.19
CA ARG A 301 1.12 -13.48 13.54
C ARG A 301 1.05 -13.62 12.02
N GLU A 302 0.20 -14.51 11.51
CA GLU A 302 -0.02 -14.68 10.06
C GLU A 302 -0.64 -13.42 9.43
N ASN A 303 -1.28 -12.56 10.24
CA ASN A 303 -1.94 -11.33 9.79
C ASN A 303 -1.07 -10.09 9.79
N ARG A 304 0.22 -10.18 10.17
CA ARG A 304 1.13 -9.03 10.17
C ARG A 304 1.13 -8.25 8.84
N PRO A 305 1.12 -8.90 7.65
CA PRO A 305 1.08 -8.18 6.38
C PRO A 305 -0.23 -7.43 6.10
N TYR A 306 -1.31 -7.72 6.83
CA TYR A 306 -2.66 -7.19 6.60
C TYR A 306 -3.17 -6.33 7.76
N LYS A 307 -2.27 -5.96 8.69
CA LYS A 307 -2.65 -5.17 9.88
C LYS A 307 -3.20 -3.80 9.52
N ASP A 308 -2.70 -3.20 8.45
CA ASP A 308 -3.24 -1.99 7.84
C ASP A 308 -4.76 -2.10 7.63
N LEU A 309 -5.22 -3.08 6.87
CA LEU A 309 -6.63 -3.27 6.56
C LEU A 309 -7.45 -3.60 7.81
N ILE A 310 -6.90 -4.42 8.71
CA ILE A 310 -7.58 -4.80 9.96
C ILE A 310 -7.79 -3.55 10.85
N PHE A 311 -6.76 -2.71 11.01
CA PHE A 311 -6.86 -1.45 11.75
C PHE A 311 -7.84 -0.49 11.10
N HIS A 312 -7.79 -0.36 9.76
CA HIS A 312 -8.72 0.49 9.02
C HIS A 312 -10.18 0.09 9.27
N GLN A 313 -10.51 -1.20 9.16
CA GLN A 313 -11.89 -1.66 9.35
C GLN A 313 -12.37 -1.50 10.80
N MET A 314 -11.50 -1.71 11.79
CA MET A 314 -11.83 -1.36 13.17
C MET A 314 -12.02 0.14 13.38
N ALA A 315 -11.21 0.98 12.72
CA ALA A 315 -11.34 2.42 12.80
C ALA A 315 -12.68 2.89 12.21
N VAL A 316 -13.08 2.36 11.04
CA VAL A 316 -14.39 2.61 10.43
C VAL A 316 -15.52 2.21 11.37
N TYR A 317 -15.42 1.04 11.99
CA TYR A 317 -16.41 0.58 12.96
C TYR A 317 -16.55 1.53 14.15
N HIS A 318 -15.43 1.96 14.76
CA HIS A 318 -15.46 2.90 15.89
C HIS A 318 -15.94 4.31 15.49
N ASP A 319 -15.62 4.76 14.27
CA ASP A 319 -16.10 6.02 13.73
C ASP A 319 -17.63 6.01 13.59
N LYS A 320 -18.21 4.91 13.08
CA LYS A 320 -19.66 4.73 12.97
C LYS A 320 -20.37 4.63 14.33
N GLN A 321 -19.67 4.19 15.37
CA GLN A 321 -20.15 4.19 16.76
C GLN A 321 -19.90 5.51 17.50
N ASN A 322 -19.49 6.58 16.80
CA ASN A 322 -19.13 7.87 17.37
C ASN A 322 -18.00 7.84 18.41
N ASN A 323 -17.19 6.77 18.46
CA ASN A 323 -15.99 6.71 19.30
C ASN A 323 -14.79 7.34 18.55
N ARG A 324 -14.78 8.68 18.54
CA ARG A 324 -13.82 9.50 17.79
C ARG A 324 -12.37 9.19 18.13
N LYS A 325 -12.04 9.12 19.42
CA LYS A 325 -10.66 8.94 19.89
C LYS A 325 -10.07 7.62 19.39
N THR A 326 -10.77 6.52 19.64
CA THR A 326 -10.33 5.18 19.24
C THR A 326 -10.25 5.06 17.71
N ALA A 327 -11.21 5.63 16.97
CA ALA A 327 -11.16 5.64 15.52
C ALA A 327 -9.91 6.36 14.97
N MET A 328 -9.58 7.55 15.49
CA MET A 328 -8.38 8.28 15.07
C MET A 328 -7.09 7.52 15.40
N GLU A 329 -7.01 6.91 16.58
CA GLU A 329 -5.86 6.09 16.98
C GLU A 329 -5.65 4.91 16.02
N LEU A 330 -6.73 4.22 15.63
CA LEU A 330 -6.70 3.09 14.72
C LEU A 330 -6.41 3.48 13.27
N TYR A 331 -6.98 4.57 12.75
CA TYR A 331 -6.62 5.09 11.42
C TYR A 331 -5.12 5.45 11.36
N ASN A 332 -4.59 6.11 12.39
CA ASN A 332 -3.17 6.40 12.47
C ASN A 332 -2.32 5.12 12.63
N ALA A 333 -2.81 4.10 13.37
CA ALA A 333 -2.15 2.81 13.44
C ALA A 333 -2.09 2.12 12.06
N SER A 334 -3.17 2.20 11.28
CA SER A 334 -3.20 1.72 9.89
C SER A 334 -2.23 2.49 8.98
N LEU A 335 -2.02 3.78 9.19
CA LEU A 335 -1.08 4.56 8.38
C LEU A 335 0.38 4.24 8.73
N LYS A 336 0.66 3.95 10.01
CA LYS A 336 2.01 3.60 10.50
C LYS A 336 2.55 2.27 9.98
N THR A 337 1.70 1.39 9.47
CA THR A 337 2.14 0.12 8.87
C THR A 337 2.78 0.30 7.49
N ASN A 338 2.70 1.51 6.89
CA ASN A 338 3.25 1.83 5.57
C ASN A 338 2.74 0.89 4.46
N SER A 339 1.42 0.76 4.36
CA SER A 339 0.77 -0.08 3.36
C SER A 339 1.18 0.28 1.92
N LYS A 340 1.27 -0.75 1.07
CA LYS A 340 1.42 -0.61 -0.39
C LYS A 340 0.09 -0.31 -1.08
N ASP A 341 -1.04 -0.56 -0.41
CA ASP A 341 -2.37 -0.27 -0.93
C ASP A 341 -2.64 1.24 -0.86
N SER A 342 -2.45 1.92 -1.99
CA SER A 342 -2.63 3.37 -2.09
C SER A 342 -4.07 3.80 -1.82
N TYR A 343 -5.06 2.96 -2.17
CA TYR A 343 -6.47 3.29 -1.94
C TYR A 343 -6.84 3.16 -0.45
N LEU A 344 -6.33 2.14 0.24
CA LEU A 344 -6.46 2.02 1.69
C LEU A 344 -5.85 3.22 2.42
N VAL A 345 -4.64 3.64 2.03
CA VAL A 345 -3.97 4.81 2.60
C VAL A 345 -4.78 6.08 2.34
N ALA A 346 -5.24 6.29 1.10
CA ALA A 346 -6.12 7.41 0.76
C ALA A 346 -7.41 7.38 1.60
N SER A 347 -8.03 6.20 1.78
CA SER A 347 -9.25 6.03 2.57
C SER A 347 -9.04 6.37 4.05
N ASN A 348 -7.90 6.00 4.63
CA ASN A 348 -7.53 6.40 6.00
C ASN A 348 -7.42 7.92 6.13
N TYR A 349 -6.69 8.59 5.23
CA TYR A 349 -6.58 10.04 5.24
C TYR A 349 -7.92 10.73 5.00
N ARG A 350 -8.72 10.23 4.06
CA ARG A 350 -10.06 10.75 3.77
C ARG A 350 -10.95 10.68 5.00
N ASN A 351 -10.95 9.53 5.69
CA ASN A 351 -11.80 9.33 6.85
C ASN A 351 -11.35 10.24 8.02
N LEU A 352 -10.04 10.37 8.25
CA LEU A 352 -9.51 11.37 9.20
C LEU A 352 -9.93 12.79 8.82
N GLY A 353 -9.79 13.17 7.55
CA GLY A 353 -10.23 14.47 7.03
C GLY A 353 -11.72 14.72 7.29
N ASN A 354 -12.57 13.74 6.99
CA ASN A 354 -14.01 13.79 7.27
C ASN A 354 -14.33 13.90 8.77
N MET A 355 -13.53 13.28 9.63
CA MET A 355 -13.69 13.39 11.08
C MET A 355 -13.36 14.81 11.55
N TYR A 356 -12.25 15.39 11.10
CA TYR A 356 -11.91 16.78 11.42
C TYR A 356 -12.91 17.78 10.83
N PHE A 357 -13.39 17.52 9.61
CA PHE A 357 -14.40 18.35 8.95
C PHE A 357 -15.70 18.41 9.77
N ARG A 358 -16.21 17.26 10.24
CA ARG A 358 -17.41 17.18 11.09
C ARG A 358 -17.28 17.91 12.43
N ASN A 359 -16.07 18.15 12.93
CA ASN A 359 -15.83 18.90 14.16
C ASN A 359 -15.46 20.37 13.89
N SER A 360 -15.66 20.85 12.66
CA SER A 360 -15.26 22.21 12.24
C SER A 360 -13.75 22.50 12.38
N GLU A 361 -12.92 21.46 12.41
CA GLU A 361 -11.45 21.58 12.46
C GLU A 361 -10.88 21.70 11.03
N TYR A 362 -11.33 22.71 10.29
CA TYR A 362 -11.10 22.86 8.84
C TYR A 362 -9.63 22.88 8.40
N PRO A 363 -8.70 23.56 9.10
CA PRO A 363 -7.29 23.51 8.72
C PRO A 363 -6.67 22.11 8.78
N LEU A 364 -7.10 21.27 9.74
CA LEU A 364 -6.65 19.89 9.84
C LEU A 364 -7.32 19.03 8.76
N ALA A 365 -8.63 19.19 8.56
CA ALA A 365 -9.36 18.50 7.50
C ALA A 365 -8.71 18.73 6.12
N ALA A 366 -8.37 19.99 5.80
CA ALA A 366 -7.67 20.37 4.58
C ALA A 366 -6.35 19.60 4.39
N LYS A 367 -5.49 19.56 5.41
CA LYS A 367 -4.22 18.80 5.37
C LYS A 367 -4.42 17.31 5.08
N TYR A 368 -5.45 16.71 5.67
CA TYR A 368 -5.77 15.30 5.44
C TYR A 368 -6.38 15.06 4.05
N TYR A 369 -7.18 15.98 3.52
CA TYR A 369 -7.65 15.92 2.15
C TYR A 369 -6.52 16.10 1.13
N ASP A 370 -5.55 16.99 1.38
CA ASP A 370 -4.35 17.10 0.55
C ASP A 370 -3.59 15.76 0.51
N SER A 371 -3.39 15.15 1.68
CA SER A 371 -2.75 13.82 1.78
C SER A 371 -3.56 12.72 1.07
N THR A 372 -4.89 12.83 1.08
CA THR A 372 -5.79 11.93 0.35
C THR A 372 -5.59 12.06 -1.16
N LEU A 373 -5.58 13.29 -1.69
CA LEU A 373 -5.45 13.58 -3.12
C LEU A 373 -4.08 13.16 -3.69
N VAL A 374 -3.03 13.12 -2.85
CA VAL A 374 -1.72 12.58 -3.24
C VAL A 374 -1.76 11.07 -3.53
N LYS A 375 -2.62 10.32 -2.82
CA LYS A 375 -2.68 8.86 -2.88
C LYS A 375 -3.79 8.31 -3.77
N LEU A 376 -4.83 9.11 -3.99
CA LEU A 376 -6.00 8.71 -4.76
C LEU A 376 -5.76 8.84 -6.28
N ASN A 377 -6.36 7.95 -7.06
CA ASN A 377 -6.27 8.02 -8.52
C ASN A 377 -7.06 9.23 -9.06
N LYS A 378 -6.35 10.13 -9.77
CA LYS A 378 -6.86 11.38 -10.36
C LYS A 378 -8.03 11.20 -11.33
N LYS A 379 -8.15 10.03 -11.98
CA LYS A 379 -9.23 9.73 -12.94
C LYS A 379 -10.55 9.33 -12.29
N THR A 380 -10.59 9.17 -10.97
CA THR A 380 -11.79 8.70 -10.27
C THR A 380 -12.76 9.85 -9.96
N ARG A 381 -14.06 9.55 -9.96
CA ARG A 381 -15.10 10.51 -9.50
C ARG A 381 -14.89 10.92 -8.04
N GLU A 382 -14.35 10.02 -7.22
CA GLU A 382 -14.04 10.28 -5.82
C GLU A 382 -12.99 11.40 -5.68
N PHE A 383 -11.93 11.37 -6.50
CA PHE A 383 -10.92 12.42 -6.52
C PHE A 383 -11.53 13.80 -6.77
N GLY A 384 -12.38 13.93 -7.79
CA GLY A 384 -13.06 15.19 -8.09
C GLY A 384 -13.94 15.70 -6.94
N LYS A 385 -14.61 14.80 -6.19
CA LYS A 385 -15.41 15.18 -5.01
C LYS A 385 -14.52 15.71 -3.88
N ILE A 386 -13.44 14.99 -3.54
CA ILE A 386 -12.53 15.40 -2.46
C ILE A 386 -11.79 16.69 -2.83
N GLN A 387 -11.38 16.85 -4.09
CA GLN A 387 -10.74 18.06 -4.58
C GLN A 387 -11.66 19.28 -4.45
N LYS A 388 -12.94 19.13 -4.80
CA LYS A 388 -13.94 20.21 -4.63
C LYS A 388 -14.11 20.58 -3.16
N ILE A 389 -14.26 19.60 -2.27
CA ILE A 389 -14.35 19.85 -0.81
C ILE A 389 -13.09 20.58 -0.32
N ARG A 390 -11.91 20.11 -0.74
CA ARG A 390 -10.63 20.70 -0.36
C ARG A 390 -10.50 22.15 -0.81
N SER A 391 -10.89 22.47 -2.04
CA SER A 391 -10.86 23.84 -2.56
C SER A 391 -11.87 24.75 -1.85
N ASN A 392 -13.06 24.24 -1.53
CA ASN A 392 -14.04 24.99 -0.75
C ASN A 392 -13.55 25.32 0.67
N LEU A 393 -12.67 24.50 1.25
CA LEU A 393 -12.08 24.77 2.56
C LEU A 393 -11.10 25.95 2.56
N ASP A 394 -10.48 26.30 1.43
CA ASP A 394 -9.53 27.42 1.38
C ASP A 394 -10.20 28.73 1.78
N GLU A 395 -11.40 28.99 1.27
CA GLU A 395 -12.17 30.19 1.60
C GLU A 395 -12.61 30.21 3.06
N VAL A 396 -13.07 29.08 3.61
CA VAL A 396 -13.47 29.02 5.03
C VAL A 396 -12.28 29.20 5.95
N ILE A 397 -11.15 28.56 5.65
CA ILE A 397 -9.93 28.74 6.45
C ILE A 397 -9.48 30.20 6.40
N LEU A 398 -9.54 30.83 5.22
CA LEU A 398 -9.20 32.25 5.06
C LEU A 398 -10.11 33.15 5.91
N TYR A 399 -11.43 33.01 5.76
CA TYR A 399 -12.38 33.90 6.46
C TYR A 399 -12.47 33.59 7.95
N GLU A 400 -12.33 32.34 8.40
CA GLU A 400 -12.24 32.02 9.83
C GLU A 400 -10.98 32.60 10.44
N ALA A 401 -9.83 32.48 9.77
CA ALA A 401 -8.58 33.06 10.24
C ALA A 401 -8.69 34.59 10.31
N LEU A 402 -9.31 35.21 9.31
CA LEU A 402 -9.55 36.65 9.28
C LEU A 402 -10.48 37.10 10.41
N ALA A 403 -11.64 36.45 10.57
CA ALA A 403 -12.59 36.77 11.64
C ALA A 403 -11.94 36.59 13.02
N LYS A 404 -11.27 35.45 13.26
CA LYS A 404 -10.59 35.16 14.53
C LYS A 404 -9.47 36.16 14.83
N ARG A 405 -8.67 36.53 13.82
CA ARG A 405 -7.62 37.55 13.95
C ARG A 405 -8.23 38.89 14.34
N ASN A 406 -9.24 39.34 13.59
CA ASN A 406 -9.84 40.67 13.79
C ASN A 406 -10.58 40.75 15.13
N ASP A 407 -11.30 39.70 15.53
CA ASP A 407 -11.92 39.60 16.86
C ASP A 407 -10.87 39.64 17.97
N SER A 408 -9.75 38.94 17.79
CA SER A 408 -8.66 38.97 18.79
C SER A 408 -8.06 40.38 18.91
N ILE A 409 -7.84 41.07 17.79
CA ILE A 409 -7.34 42.45 17.80
C ILE A 409 -8.33 43.38 18.50
N LEU A 410 -9.61 43.34 18.12
CA LEU A 410 -10.65 44.20 18.69
C LEU A 410 -10.87 43.92 20.18
N ASN A 411 -10.82 42.65 20.60
CA ASN A 411 -10.92 42.28 22.01
C ASN A 411 -9.74 42.83 22.82
N VAL A 412 -8.51 42.72 22.32
CA VAL A 412 -7.33 43.25 23.02
C VAL A 412 -7.35 44.77 23.07
N VAL A 413 -7.76 45.45 22.00
CA VAL A 413 -7.89 46.92 21.97
C VAL A 413 -8.95 47.41 22.96
N ALA A 414 -10.04 46.67 23.13
CA ALA A 414 -11.11 46.98 24.09
C ALA A 414 -10.70 46.77 25.57
N MET A 415 -9.60 46.07 25.85
CA MET A 415 -9.11 45.84 27.22
C MET A 415 -8.46 47.10 27.82
N ASN A 416 -8.56 47.25 29.14
CA ASN A 416 -7.82 48.31 29.85
C ASN A 416 -6.29 48.07 29.76
N PRO A 417 -5.45 49.10 29.99
CA PRO A 417 -3.99 48.97 29.85
C PRO A 417 -3.34 47.87 30.71
N ALA A 418 -3.85 47.62 31.92
CA ALA A 418 -3.31 46.60 32.82
C ALA A 418 -3.62 45.17 32.31
N ASP A 419 -4.84 44.96 31.84
CA ASP A 419 -5.30 43.69 31.28
C ASP A 419 -4.57 43.37 29.96
N ARG A 420 -4.29 44.38 29.13
CA ARG A 420 -3.48 44.23 27.91
C ARG A 420 -2.07 43.73 28.21
N SER A 421 -1.41 44.33 29.20
CA SER A 421 -0.07 43.89 29.62
C SER A 421 -0.09 42.45 30.14
N SER A 422 -1.07 42.10 31.00
CA SER A 422 -1.22 40.73 31.52
C SER A 422 -1.52 39.71 30.41
N TYR A 423 -2.32 40.08 29.41
CA TYR A 423 -2.60 39.23 28.24
C TYR A 423 -1.32 38.87 27.48
N TYR A 424 -0.46 39.86 27.19
CA TYR A 424 0.80 39.63 26.48
C TYR A 424 1.84 38.91 27.33
N GLU A 425 1.89 39.13 28.65
CA GLU A 425 2.75 38.34 29.55
C GLU A 425 2.40 36.84 29.54
N LYS A 426 1.09 36.53 29.58
CA LYS A 426 0.61 35.14 29.45
C LYS A 426 0.93 34.56 28.08
N TYR A 427 0.76 35.35 27.01
CA TYR A 427 1.12 34.94 25.66
C TYR A 427 2.61 34.65 25.51
N ILE A 428 3.48 35.52 26.04
CA ILE A 428 4.94 35.35 26.01
C ILE A 428 5.36 34.09 26.76
N THR A 429 4.75 33.81 27.92
CA THR A 429 5.02 32.57 28.67
C THR A 429 4.67 31.35 27.81
N LYS A 430 3.50 31.35 27.18
CA LYS A 430 3.07 30.26 26.29
C LYS A 430 3.97 30.13 25.05
N LEU A 431 4.42 31.24 24.48
CA LEU A 431 5.33 31.26 23.33
C LEU A 431 6.67 30.61 23.68
N LYS A 432 7.24 30.94 24.85
CA LYS A 432 8.47 30.33 25.37
C LYS A 432 8.33 28.81 25.53
N GLU A 433 7.22 28.34 26.09
CA GLU A 433 6.92 26.90 26.22
C GLU A 433 6.80 26.22 24.85
N GLN A 434 6.12 26.84 23.88
CA GLN A 434 5.96 26.30 22.53
C GLN A 434 7.29 26.20 21.78
N ASP A 435 8.13 27.23 21.88
CA ASP A 435 9.45 27.25 21.24
C ASP A 435 10.39 26.22 21.89
N GLU A 436 10.30 26.01 23.21
CA GLU A 436 11.03 24.94 23.88
C GLU A 436 10.59 23.55 23.38
N VAL A 437 9.28 23.29 23.32
CA VAL A 437 8.75 22.01 22.80
C VAL A 437 9.16 21.80 21.34
N LYS A 438 9.10 22.85 20.50
CA LYS A 438 9.51 22.78 19.10
C LYS A 438 11.00 22.49 18.98
N ARG A 439 11.85 23.16 19.77
CA ARG A 439 13.29 22.90 19.83
C ARG A 439 13.59 21.45 20.21
N LEU A 440 12.91 20.93 21.25
CA LEU A 440 13.06 19.52 21.67
C LEU A 440 12.63 18.54 20.57
N LEU A 441 11.56 18.84 19.83
CA LEU A 441 11.10 18.02 18.71
C LEU A 441 12.11 18.03 17.55
N GLU A 442 12.66 19.20 17.22
CA GLU A 442 13.68 19.37 16.19
C GLU A 442 14.99 18.65 16.55
N GLU A 443 15.44 18.75 17.80
CA GLU A 443 16.58 17.98 18.31
C GLU A 443 16.35 16.49 18.19
N LYS A 444 15.18 15.99 18.61
CA LYS A 444 14.81 14.57 18.46
C LYS A 444 14.81 14.14 17.00
N ASN A 445 14.27 14.96 16.09
CA ASN A 445 14.23 14.67 14.67
C ASN A 445 15.64 14.66 14.05
N LYS A 446 16.52 15.59 14.45
CA LYS A 446 17.94 15.59 14.04
C LYS A 446 18.64 14.32 14.50
N VAL A 447 18.44 13.89 15.75
CA VAL A 447 19.01 12.63 16.26
C VAL A 447 18.52 11.42 15.47
N ILE A 448 17.22 11.36 15.12
CA ILE A 448 16.67 10.29 14.29
C ILE A 448 17.28 10.31 12.88
N GLN A 449 17.41 11.49 12.27
CA GLN A 449 18.03 11.65 10.95
C GLN A 449 19.51 11.26 10.97
N GLU A 450 20.27 11.67 11.99
CA GLU A 450 21.68 11.28 12.16
C GLU A 450 21.83 9.78 12.37
N ASN A 451 20.98 9.15 13.18
CA ASN A 451 20.98 7.69 13.37
C ASN A 451 20.63 6.95 12.07
N THR A 452 19.68 7.48 11.28
CA THR A 452 19.30 6.91 9.98
C THR A 452 20.43 7.08 8.96
N ALA A 453 21.11 8.23 8.96
CA ALA A 453 22.27 8.48 8.10
C ALA A 453 23.45 7.57 8.48
N ARG A 454 23.74 7.36 9.77
CA ARG A 454 24.78 6.43 10.25
C ARG A 454 24.50 4.98 9.84
N ASN A 455 23.23 4.55 9.84
CA ASN A 455 22.85 3.20 9.42
C ASN A 455 22.86 2.98 7.89
N ASN A 456 22.93 4.05 7.10
CA ASN A 456 22.98 3.98 5.63
C ASN A 456 24.40 4.18 5.05
N LEU A 457 25.46 4.24 5.87
CA LEU A 457 26.82 4.14 5.34
C LEU A 457 27.07 2.71 4.82
N PRO A 458 27.55 2.52 3.58
CA PRO A 458 27.86 1.20 3.05
C PRO A 458 29.01 0.62 3.87
N SER A 459 28.70 -0.41 4.67
CA SER A 459 29.73 -1.26 5.27
C SER A 459 30.32 -2.12 4.16
N SER A 460 31.43 -1.67 3.57
CA SER A 460 32.30 -2.53 2.77
C SER A 460 32.96 -3.53 3.71
N ILE A 461 32.33 -4.68 3.90
CA ILE A 461 32.95 -5.84 4.55
C ILE A 461 32.99 -6.93 3.49
N ASP A 462 34.20 -7.20 3.01
CA ASP A 462 34.52 -8.36 2.18
C ASP A 462 34.12 -9.67 2.89
N PRO A 463 33.54 -10.66 2.18
CA PRO A 463 33.18 -11.92 2.80
C PRO A 463 34.42 -12.84 2.84
N VAL A 464 35.11 -12.90 3.99
CA VAL A 464 36.06 -13.98 4.26
C VAL A 464 35.42 -15.01 5.18
N SER A 465 35.30 -16.21 4.61
CA SER A 465 35.00 -17.51 5.20
C SER A 465 35.78 -17.79 6.49
N THR A 466 35.14 -18.36 7.53
CA THR A 466 35.37 -19.74 8.03
C THR A 466 34.75 -20.02 9.42
N GLN A 467 34.10 -21.18 9.49
CA GLN A 467 33.98 -22.19 10.56
C GLN A 467 34.12 -21.84 12.06
N ASP A 468 33.01 -22.10 12.76
CA ASP A 468 32.81 -22.89 14.00
C ASP A 468 33.38 -22.48 15.39
N PRO A 469 32.66 -22.85 16.47
CA PRO A 469 32.65 -22.13 17.75
C PRO A 469 33.32 -22.91 18.90
N ILE A 470 33.66 -22.25 20.03
CA ILE A 470 33.60 -22.80 21.40
C ILE A 470 33.94 -21.73 22.47
N ARG A 471 32.94 -21.50 23.34
CA ARG A 471 32.92 -21.25 24.82
C ARG A 471 33.57 -20.01 25.49
N PRO A 472 33.06 -19.65 26.70
CA PRO A 472 33.06 -18.27 27.21
C PRO A 472 33.91 -18.05 28.48
N ASN A 473 33.97 -16.77 28.86
CA ASN A 473 34.11 -16.21 30.22
C ASN A 473 35.48 -15.60 30.56
N ARG A 474 35.55 -14.26 30.69
CA ARG A 474 35.66 -13.54 32.00
C ARG A 474 35.98 -12.06 31.79
N LYS A 475 35.41 -11.24 32.68
CA LYS A 475 35.74 -9.82 32.89
C LYS A 475 37.23 -9.64 33.20
N SER A 476 37.89 -8.74 32.50
CA SER A 476 39.06 -8.02 33.02
C SER A 476 38.90 -6.52 32.78
N THR A 477 39.33 -5.76 33.77
CA THR A 477 39.39 -4.31 33.79
C THR A 477 40.82 -3.89 33.46
N MET A 478 40.94 -2.84 32.64
CA MET A 478 42.07 -1.90 32.51
C MET A 478 43.43 -2.41 32.00
N THR A 479 43.65 -2.25 30.69
CA THR A 479 44.79 -1.51 30.10
C THR A 479 44.38 -0.98 28.71
N PRO A 480 44.88 0.18 28.25
CA PRO A 480 44.70 0.60 26.86
C PRO A 480 45.44 -0.37 25.93
N PRO A 481 44.90 -0.70 24.73
CA PRO A 481 45.63 -1.51 23.78
C PRO A 481 46.86 -0.74 23.27
N THR A 482 48.03 -1.33 23.40
CA THR A 482 49.25 -0.90 22.72
C THR A 482 49.09 -1.15 21.22
N VAL A 483 49.21 -0.08 20.42
CA VAL A 483 49.15 -0.15 18.96
C VAL A 483 50.46 -0.77 18.45
N ALA A 484 50.38 -1.96 17.86
CA ALA A 484 51.46 -2.49 17.03
C ALA A 484 51.52 -1.67 15.73
N SER A 485 52.63 -0.99 15.52
CA SER A 485 52.96 -0.20 14.33
C SER A 485 53.26 -1.11 13.14
N ILE A 486 52.62 -0.88 11.99
CA ILE A 486 53.24 -1.12 10.68
C ILE A 486 52.86 0.03 9.73
N ASN A 487 53.80 0.96 9.63
CA ASN A 487 54.28 1.73 8.46
C ASN A 487 54.40 3.23 8.74
N ALA A 488 55.65 3.62 8.94
CA ALA A 488 56.11 4.97 9.19
C ALA A 488 56.26 5.76 7.89
N GLN A 489 55.78 7.01 7.90
CA GLN A 489 56.56 8.14 7.42
C GLN A 489 56.02 9.46 7.98
N ALA A 490 56.96 10.31 8.42
CA ALA A 490 56.84 11.68 8.92
C ALA A 490 56.21 11.86 10.32
N GLY A 491 57.03 12.38 11.23
CA GLY A 491 56.75 12.50 12.65
C GLY A 491 55.92 13.73 13.03
N ALA A 492 54.96 13.47 13.91
CA ALA A 492 54.63 14.29 15.07
C ALA A 492 53.87 13.36 16.03
N SER A 493 54.39 13.15 17.25
CA SER A 493 53.62 12.48 18.29
C SER A 493 52.41 13.36 18.62
N THR A 494 51.30 13.12 17.94
CA THR A 494 50.08 13.89 18.12
C THR A 494 49.57 13.57 19.52
N PHE A 495 49.54 14.58 20.39
CA PHE A 495 49.03 14.48 21.75
C PHE A 495 47.68 13.73 21.74
N TYR A 496 47.46 12.83 22.71
CA TYR A 496 46.33 11.88 22.76
C TYR A 496 44.96 12.50 22.45
N PHE A 497 44.76 13.78 22.81
CA PHE A 497 43.52 14.54 22.57
C PHE A 497 43.33 15.07 21.14
N TYR A 498 44.31 14.92 20.26
CA TYR A 498 44.21 15.30 18.84
C TYR A 498 43.80 14.15 17.93
N ASN A 499 43.72 12.91 18.46
CA ASN A 499 43.12 11.80 17.74
C ASN A 499 41.60 11.77 17.96
N PHE A 500 40.84 12.10 16.92
CA PHE A 500 39.37 12.13 16.92
C PHE A 500 38.73 10.82 17.42
N THR A 501 39.27 9.66 17.02
CA THR A 501 38.70 8.35 17.40
C THR A 501 38.86 8.09 18.90
N THR A 502 40.02 8.44 19.44
CA THR A 502 40.34 8.31 20.86
C THR A 502 39.53 9.26 21.74
N VAL A 503 39.34 10.50 21.28
CA VAL A 503 38.49 11.49 21.98
C VAL A 503 37.03 11.06 21.96
N ALA A 504 36.53 10.52 20.84
CA ALA A 504 35.16 10.01 20.74
C ALA A 504 34.93 8.84 21.70
N PHE A 505 35.88 7.90 21.78
CA PHE A 505 35.83 6.80 22.74
C PHE A 505 35.89 7.29 24.20
N GLY A 506 36.79 8.23 24.50
CA GLY A 506 36.89 8.85 25.82
C GLY A 506 35.62 9.60 26.24
N LYS A 507 34.95 10.28 25.31
CA LYS A 507 33.65 10.95 25.56
C LYS A 507 32.54 9.93 25.88
N LEU A 508 32.50 8.81 25.16
CA LEU A 508 31.54 7.73 25.41
C LEU A 508 31.75 7.07 26.78
N GLU A 509 32.98 6.73 27.12
CA GLU A 509 33.31 6.15 28.43
C GLU A 509 33.10 7.15 29.58
N PHE A 510 33.43 8.43 29.39
CA PHE A 510 33.13 9.47 30.36
C PHE A 510 31.63 9.59 30.62
N LYS A 511 30.81 9.65 29.56
CA LYS A 511 29.34 9.70 29.68
C LYS A 511 28.77 8.44 30.33
N LYS A 512 29.37 7.28 30.06
CA LYS A 512 28.96 6.00 30.65
C LYS A 512 29.27 5.91 32.15
N ILE A 513 30.39 6.46 32.59
CA ILE A 513 30.81 6.42 34.00
C ILE A 513 30.18 7.56 34.80
N TRP A 514 30.07 8.76 34.22
CA TRP A 514 29.74 10.00 34.95
C TRP A 514 28.42 10.67 34.52
N GLY A 515 27.80 10.24 33.42
CA GLY A 515 26.58 10.85 32.85
C GLY A 515 26.84 12.19 32.17
N ASP A 516 25.77 12.94 31.88
CA ASP A 516 25.87 14.32 31.38
C ASP A 516 26.10 15.28 32.56
N ARG A 517 27.28 15.92 32.62
CA ARG A 517 27.69 16.85 33.69
C ARG A 517 28.01 18.23 33.10
N ALA A 518 27.57 19.29 33.78
CA ALA A 518 27.88 20.67 33.41
C ALA A 518 29.34 21.02 33.73
N LEU A 519 29.95 21.92 32.96
CA LEU A 519 31.33 22.35 33.17
C LEU A 519 31.43 23.25 34.42
N ASN A 520 31.80 22.67 35.55
CA ASN A 520 32.09 23.40 36.78
C ASN A 520 33.39 22.90 37.45
N GLY A 521 33.98 23.74 38.31
CA GLY A 521 35.06 23.31 39.19
C GLY A 521 34.58 22.21 40.14
N ASN A 522 35.40 21.19 40.39
CA ASN A 522 35.11 20.06 41.29
C ASN A 522 34.02 19.08 40.82
N TRP A 523 33.89 18.86 39.51
CA TRP A 523 32.93 17.94 38.87
C TRP A 523 32.96 16.47 39.34
N ARG A 524 33.97 16.05 40.13
CA ARG A 524 34.15 14.66 40.63
C ARG A 524 33.51 14.38 42.00
N LEU A 525 32.97 15.37 42.71
CA LEU A 525 32.37 15.16 44.03
C LEU A 525 30.90 14.72 43.88
N SER A 526 30.55 13.55 44.44
CA SER A 526 29.27 12.87 44.22
C SER A 526 28.12 13.32 45.12
N SER A 527 28.17 14.50 45.74
CA SER A 527 27.11 14.96 46.64
C SER A 527 27.05 16.47 46.74
N GLY A 528 25.96 17.06 46.24
CA GLY A 528 25.64 18.48 46.40
C GLY A 528 24.56 18.95 45.41
N ASN A 529 23.29 18.66 45.71
CA ASN A 529 22.19 19.47 45.21
C ASN A 529 22.35 20.87 45.81
N VAL A 530 22.69 21.91 45.04
CA VAL A 530 22.26 23.29 45.29
C VAL A 530 22.28 24.08 43.97
N SER A 531 21.10 24.54 43.56
CA SER A 531 20.95 25.75 42.76
C SER A 531 21.27 26.95 43.65
N THR A 532 22.29 27.74 43.34
CA THR A 532 22.32 29.20 43.58
C THR A 532 23.54 29.83 42.92
N VAL A 533 23.27 30.95 42.27
CA VAL A 533 24.19 31.97 41.82
C VAL A 533 25.07 32.45 42.99
N THR A 534 26.39 32.44 42.82
CA THR A 534 27.31 33.40 43.44
C THR A 534 28.53 33.53 42.54
N ALA A 535 28.71 34.71 41.98
CA ALA A 535 29.98 35.17 41.45
C ALA A 535 31.00 35.20 42.60
N ASP A 536 32.24 34.79 42.34
CA ASP A 536 33.35 35.13 43.21
C ASP A 536 34.46 35.77 42.37
N SER A 537 34.78 36.99 42.78
CA SER A 537 35.71 37.91 42.15
C SER A 537 36.99 37.88 42.95
N LEU A 538 38.14 37.69 42.30
CA LEU A 538 39.42 38.12 42.85
C LEU A 538 40.14 39.03 41.84
N THR A 539 40.19 40.28 42.25
CA THR A 539 40.72 41.48 41.61
C THR A 539 42.24 41.54 41.61
N LEU A 540 42.82 42.10 40.54
CA LEU A 540 44.02 42.94 40.61
C LEU A 540 43.83 44.16 39.68
N GLU A 541 44.05 45.33 40.24
CA GLU A 541 43.80 46.67 39.71
C GLU A 541 44.72 47.07 38.54
N LYS A 542 44.18 47.85 37.58
CA LYS A 542 44.65 49.23 37.32
C LYS A 542 43.78 49.98 36.29
N ASN A 543 43.17 51.06 36.78
CA ASN A 543 42.79 52.33 36.14
C ASN A 543 42.58 52.41 34.62
N GLY A 544 41.39 52.90 34.23
CA GLY A 544 41.24 53.81 33.09
C GLY A 544 39.99 53.65 32.23
N THR A 545 38.93 54.39 32.59
CA THR A 545 37.91 54.98 31.70
C THR A 545 36.85 54.13 30.97
N LYS A 546 35.60 54.50 31.30
CA LYS A 546 34.32 54.46 30.56
C LYS A 546 33.52 53.15 30.51
N LYS A 547 32.38 53.21 31.21
CA LYS A 547 31.22 52.33 31.17
C LYS A 547 30.65 52.21 29.75
N GLU A 548 30.54 51.00 29.25
CA GLU A 548 29.40 50.57 28.44
C GLU A 548 28.77 49.37 29.16
N SER A 549 27.49 49.48 29.45
CA SER A 549 26.67 48.44 30.05
C SER A 549 26.42 47.34 29.03
N ASP A 550 26.74 46.10 29.39
CA ASP A 550 26.31 44.90 28.66
C ASP A 550 24.79 44.86 28.57
N ILE A 551 24.25 45.12 27.38
CA ILE A 551 22.83 44.93 27.05
C ILE A 551 22.61 43.43 26.87
N ILE A 552 21.84 42.82 27.76
CA ILE A 552 21.25 41.49 27.54
C ILE A 552 20.34 41.60 26.31
N ILE A 553 20.72 41.01 25.18
CA ILE A 553 19.88 40.93 23.98
C ILE A 553 18.75 39.93 24.26
N VAL A 554 17.71 40.35 24.98
CA VAL A 554 16.45 39.61 25.03
C VAL A 554 15.82 39.75 23.65
N ALA A 555 15.57 38.64 22.96
CA ALA A 555 14.86 38.68 21.68
C ALA A 555 13.56 39.48 21.86
N GLU A 556 13.36 40.52 21.05
CA GLU A 556 12.30 41.52 21.23
C GLU A 556 10.89 40.89 21.35
N GLN A 557 10.70 39.73 20.72
CA GLN A 557 9.48 38.92 20.77
C GLN A 557 9.11 38.38 22.17
N TYR A 558 10.02 38.41 23.13
CA TYR A 558 9.76 38.03 24.52
C TYR A 558 9.47 39.23 25.43
N THR A 559 9.28 40.42 24.87
CA THR A 559 8.95 41.64 25.60
C THR A 559 7.51 42.06 25.34
N THR A 560 6.83 42.61 26.34
CA THR A 560 5.44 43.09 26.22
C THR A 560 5.34 44.34 25.35
N ASP A 561 6.32 45.24 25.45
CA ASP A 561 6.41 46.49 24.71
C ASP A 561 6.43 46.27 23.18
N TYR A 562 7.08 45.19 22.72
CA TYR A 562 7.09 44.80 21.30
C TYR A 562 5.68 44.59 20.73
N TYR A 563 4.80 43.94 21.49
CA TYR A 563 3.43 43.66 21.05
C TYR A 563 2.50 44.86 21.22
N LEU A 564 2.66 45.64 22.29
CA LEU A 564 1.85 46.83 22.54
C LEU A 564 2.02 47.90 21.44
N LYS A 565 3.24 48.04 20.90
CA LYS A 565 3.54 48.95 19.77
C LYS A 565 2.89 48.55 18.45
N GLN A 566 2.50 47.29 18.28
CA GLN A 566 1.88 46.77 17.06
C GLN A 566 0.35 46.88 17.06
N LEU A 567 -0.27 47.31 18.17
CA LEU A 567 -1.71 47.47 18.25
C LEU A 567 -2.18 48.70 17.44
N PRO A 568 -3.24 48.56 16.63
CA PRO A 568 -3.83 49.70 15.93
C PRO A 568 -4.42 50.68 16.94
N THR A 569 -4.07 51.96 16.79
CA THR A 569 -4.55 53.05 17.66
C THR A 569 -5.39 54.08 16.91
N GLY A 570 -5.33 54.08 15.57
CA GLY A 570 -6.14 54.96 14.73
C GLY A 570 -7.57 54.46 14.56
N GLN A 571 -8.56 55.34 14.72
CA GLN A 571 -9.97 55.00 14.53
C GLN A 571 -10.25 54.44 13.12
N ILE A 572 -9.61 54.99 12.08
CA ILE A 572 -9.76 54.54 10.69
C ILE A 572 -9.31 53.09 10.51
N GLU A 573 -8.22 52.69 11.18
CA GLU A 573 -7.69 51.32 11.12
C GLU A 573 -8.63 50.34 11.83
N LEU A 574 -9.16 50.74 13.00
CA LEU A 574 -10.15 49.96 13.74
C LEU A 574 -11.44 49.76 12.94
N ASP A 575 -11.95 50.82 12.31
CA ASP A 575 -13.14 50.75 11.46
C ASP A 575 -12.91 49.81 10.26
N SER A 576 -11.71 49.83 9.66
CA SER A 576 -11.35 48.89 8.59
C SER A 576 -11.35 47.43 9.07
N ILE A 577 -10.78 47.16 10.25
CA ILE A 577 -10.75 45.82 10.86
C ILE A 577 -12.17 45.32 11.17
N ILE A 578 -13.06 46.20 11.65
CA ILE A 578 -14.47 45.90 11.89
C ILE A 578 -15.18 45.55 10.58
N LYS A 579 -14.96 46.32 9.51
CA LYS A 579 -15.54 46.05 8.18
C LYS A 579 -15.08 44.71 7.62
N GLU A 580 -13.78 44.43 7.68
CA GLU A 580 -13.22 43.13 7.25
C GLU A 580 -13.80 41.97 8.06
N ARG A 581 -13.91 42.13 9.38
CA ARG A 581 -14.51 41.12 10.26
C ARG A 581 -15.96 40.86 9.85
N ASN A 582 -16.77 41.90 9.72
CA ASN A 582 -18.18 41.78 9.37
C ASN A 582 -18.36 41.14 7.98
N PHE A 583 -17.52 41.52 7.01
CA PHE A 583 -17.51 40.86 5.71
C PHE A 583 -17.13 39.37 5.81
N ALA A 584 -16.12 39.02 6.63
CA ALA A 584 -15.74 37.63 6.85
C ALA A 584 -16.88 36.79 7.46
N TYR A 585 -17.59 37.31 8.47
CA TYR A 585 -18.76 36.64 9.04
C TYR A 585 -19.87 36.41 8.01
N TYR A 586 -20.16 37.40 7.16
CA TYR A 586 -21.12 37.25 6.07
C TYR A 586 -20.71 36.15 5.08
N GLN A 587 -19.46 36.17 4.62
CA GLN A 587 -18.95 35.15 3.70
C GLN A 587 -18.96 33.76 4.32
N LEU A 588 -18.57 33.62 5.59
CA LEU A 588 -18.65 32.34 6.31
C LEU A 588 -20.08 31.82 6.38
N GLY A 589 -21.05 32.69 6.68
CA GLY A 589 -22.48 32.34 6.68
C GLY A 589 -22.94 31.77 5.34
N ILE A 590 -22.60 32.43 4.23
CA ILE A 590 -22.93 31.95 2.88
C ILE A 590 -22.23 30.62 2.58
N ILE A 591 -20.93 30.51 2.89
CA ILE A 591 -20.16 29.30 2.57
C ILE A 591 -20.72 28.10 3.33
N TYR A 592 -21.03 28.25 4.63
CA TYR A 592 -21.64 27.18 5.41
C TYR A 592 -22.99 26.74 4.85
N LYS A 593 -23.84 27.70 4.43
CA LYS A 593 -25.15 27.42 3.81
C LYS A 593 -25.02 26.74 2.44
N GLU A 594 -24.33 27.38 1.51
CA GLU A 594 -24.33 27.00 0.08
C GLU A 594 -23.35 25.87 -0.23
N LYS A 595 -22.13 25.90 0.34
CA LYS A 595 -21.06 24.95 -0.02
C LYS A 595 -21.06 23.71 0.86
N PHE A 596 -21.33 23.87 2.15
CA PHE A 596 -21.25 22.77 3.13
C PHE A 596 -22.60 22.27 3.63
N LYS A 597 -23.68 23.03 3.43
CA LYS A 597 -25.03 22.68 3.90
C LYS A 597 -25.10 22.51 5.42
N GLU A 598 -24.27 23.25 6.14
CA GLU A 598 -24.22 23.29 7.60
C GLU A 598 -25.03 24.49 8.08
N ASN A 599 -26.36 24.33 8.15
CA ASN A 599 -27.28 25.43 8.43
C ASN A 599 -27.06 26.03 9.83
N ASP A 600 -26.79 25.21 10.85
CA ASP A 600 -26.59 25.69 12.22
C ASP A 600 -25.37 26.59 12.34
N LEU A 601 -24.27 26.24 11.66
CA LEU A 601 -23.06 27.06 11.59
C LEU A 601 -23.30 28.34 10.79
N ALA A 602 -24.05 28.26 9.70
CA ALA A 602 -24.43 29.42 8.91
C ALA A 602 -25.24 30.44 9.73
N ILE A 603 -26.26 29.96 10.44
CA ILE A 603 -27.11 30.77 11.32
C ILE A 603 -26.25 31.45 12.39
N ALA A 604 -25.42 30.69 13.10
CA ALA A 604 -24.57 31.22 14.15
C ALA A 604 -23.65 32.36 13.65
N LYS A 605 -23.09 32.24 12.45
CA LYS A 605 -22.24 33.30 11.87
C LYS A 605 -23.02 34.51 11.40
N LEU A 606 -24.19 34.32 10.80
CA LEU A 606 -25.04 35.42 10.33
C LEU A 606 -25.69 36.18 11.51
N GLU A 607 -26.07 35.51 12.59
CA GLU A 607 -26.55 36.16 13.81
C GLU A 607 -25.43 36.94 14.51
N GLN A 608 -24.21 36.37 14.61
CA GLN A 608 -23.05 37.09 15.13
C GLN A 608 -22.72 38.34 14.30
N LEU A 609 -22.88 38.27 12.97
CA LEU A 609 -22.75 39.43 12.10
C LEU A 609 -23.76 40.53 12.45
N LEU A 610 -25.03 40.20 12.63
CA LEU A 610 -26.08 41.18 12.94
C LEU A 610 -25.87 41.84 14.30
N ASN A 611 -25.37 41.09 15.29
CA ASN A 611 -25.02 41.64 16.61
C ASN A 611 -23.81 42.60 16.58
N ASN A 612 -23.02 42.55 15.51
CA ASN A 612 -21.77 43.30 15.36
C ASN A 612 -21.93 44.66 14.66
N ASN A 613 -23.15 45.20 14.57
CA ASN A 613 -23.51 46.45 13.88
C ASN A 613 -22.88 46.56 12.48
N PRO A 614 -23.27 45.69 11.53
CA PRO A 614 -22.66 45.65 10.21
C PRO A 614 -23.11 46.82 9.32
N GLU A 615 -22.39 47.04 8.22
CA GLU A 615 -22.80 48.02 7.21
C GLU A 615 -24.19 47.67 6.65
N GLU A 616 -25.02 48.67 6.38
CA GLU A 616 -26.42 48.51 5.92
C GLU A 616 -26.54 47.56 4.72
N LYS A 617 -25.55 47.60 3.82
CA LYS A 617 -25.45 46.72 2.64
C LYS A 617 -25.37 45.22 2.96
N LEU A 618 -24.96 44.83 4.17
CA LEU A 618 -24.84 43.44 4.60
C LEU A 618 -26.04 42.98 5.44
N ILE A 619 -26.85 43.89 5.98
CA ILE A 619 -27.99 43.56 6.85
C ILE A 619 -29.08 42.82 6.05
N LEU A 620 -29.59 43.43 4.98
CA LEU A 620 -30.68 42.84 4.20
C LEU A 620 -30.29 41.48 3.59
N PRO A 621 -29.10 41.32 2.97
CA PRO A 621 -28.66 40.01 2.48
C PRO A 621 -28.45 38.96 3.58
N ALA A 622 -27.97 39.35 4.77
CA ALA A 622 -27.82 38.43 5.89
C ALA A 622 -29.19 37.94 6.40
N MET A 623 -30.16 38.84 6.55
CA MET A 623 -31.54 38.48 6.94
C MET A 623 -32.22 37.58 5.90
N TYR A 624 -32.05 37.87 4.61
CA TYR A 624 -32.55 37.01 3.54
C TYR A 624 -31.94 35.60 3.58
N ASN A 625 -30.67 35.48 3.98
CA ASN A 625 -30.02 34.17 4.08
C ASN A 625 -30.43 33.37 5.33
N LEU A 626 -30.84 34.06 6.39
CA LEU A 626 -31.38 33.48 7.63
C LEU A 626 -32.82 32.98 7.48
N TYR A 627 -33.63 33.65 6.65
CA TYR A 627 -34.95 33.17 6.22
C TYR A 627 -34.81 32.00 5.24
#